data_AF-A0A162TCM7-F1
#
_entry.id   AF-A0A162TCM7-F1
#
_cell.length_a   1.000
_cell.length_b   1.000
_cell.length_c   1.000
_cell.angle_alpha   90.00
_cell.angle_beta   90.00
_cell.angle_gamma   90.00
#
_symmetry.space_group_name_H-M   'P 1'
#
loop_
_entity.id
_entity.type
_entity.pdbx_description
1 polymer ?
#
loop_
_entity_poly.entity_id
_entity_poly.type
_entity_poly.pdbx_seq_one_letter_code
_entity_poly.pdbx_strand_id
1 'polypeptide(L)'
;SLEPLSFLEGSVDQVTYYHCLSKDFNPWYMKLNDEMDTMFPFQEDGTSSHTGSYTTCWKNRWEIKRFDYCSLQSPDLNPIEHVWNAIKANFQELKACILQEWEKLDLAGLLRTLVASMPDRVQAGIEARGDHTTYQILFFYFHKTYIYIHNKTKFHSI
;
A
#
# COMPACT_ATOMS: atom_id res chain seq x y z
N SER A 1 -15.72 -5.36 14.12
CA SER A 1 -14.30 -5.05 13.85
C SER A 1 -14.14 -4.82 12.36
N LEU A 2 -13.33 -3.84 11.92
CA LEU A 2 -12.94 -3.73 10.51
C LEU A 2 -12.18 -4.99 10.08
N GLU A 3 -12.33 -5.37 8.81
CA GLU A 3 -11.59 -6.48 8.18
C GLU A 3 -10.08 -6.20 8.18
N PRO A 4 -9.22 -7.21 8.37
CA PRO A 4 -7.76 -7.02 8.33
C PRO A 4 -7.28 -6.62 6.93
N LEU A 5 -6.46 -5.56 6.86
CA LEU A 5 -5.71 -5.18 5.66
C LEU A 5 -4.22 -5.39 5.91
N SER A 6 -3.60 -6.27 5.11
CA SER A 6 -2.19 -6.62 5.24
C SER A 6 -1.41 -6.28 3.98
N PHE A 7 -0.26 -5.62 4.15
CA PHE A 7 0.65 -5.29 3.05
C PHE A 7 1.62 -6.45 2.84
N LEU A 8 1.58 -7.05 1.65
CA LEU A 8 2.53 -8.08 1.22
C LEU A 8 3.58 -7.45 0.32
N GLU A 9 4.86 -7.72 0.60
CA GLU A 9 5.97 -7.22 -0.19
C GLU A 9 6.50 -8.29 -1.16
N GLY A 10 6.72 -7.93 -2.42
CA GLY A 10 7.29 -8.83 -3.41
C GLY A 10 6.26 -9.76 -4.05
N SER A 11 6.73 -10.90 -4.57
CA SER A 11 5.86 -11.91 -5.17
C SER A 11 5.18 -12.71 -4.07
N VAL A 12 3.85 -12.81 -4.14
CA VAL A 12 3.05 -13.58 -3.19
C VAL A 12 3.01 -15.03 -3.64
N ASP A 13 3.79 -15.88 -2.97
CA ASP A 13 3.72 -17.34 -3.13
C ASP A 13 2.78 -17.97 -2.09
N GLN A 14 2.62 -19.30 -2.13
CA GLN A 14 1.74 -20.03 -1.19
C GLN A 14 2.14 -19.83 0.27
N VAL A 15 3.44 -19.71 0.56
CA VAL A 15 3.97 -19.57 1.92
C VAL A 15 3.65 -18.17 2.46
N THR A 16 3.91 -17.14 1.66
CA THR A 16 3.60 -15.75 1.99
C THR A 16 2.11 -15.55 2.21
N TYR A 17 1.29 -16.14 1.33
CA TYR A 17 -0.16 -16.09 1.45
C TYR A 17 -0.67 -16.81 2.70
N TYR A 18 -0.17 -18.01 2.99
CA TYR A 18 -0.47 -18.74 4.24
C TYR A 18 -0.12 -17.91 5.48
N HIS A 19 1.05 -17.27 5.51
CA HIS A 19 1.44 -16.45 6.66
C HIS A 19 0.49 -15.28 6.87
N CYS A 20 0.05 -14.63 5.78
CA CYS A 20 -0.98 -13.60 5.84
C CYS A 20 -2.30 -14.14 6.40
N LEU A 21 -2.77 -15.28 5.88
CA LEU A 21 -4.03 -15.87 6.32
C LEU A 21 -3.99 -16.29 7.79
N SER A 22 -2.91 -16.95 8.21
CA SER A 22 -2.77 -17.46 9.57
C SER A 22 -2.63 -16.34 10.61
N LYS A 23 -1.93 -15.26 10.27
CA LYS A 23 -1.61 -14.17 11.19
C LYS A 23 -2.78 -13.19 11.33
N ASP A 24 -3.34 -12.74 10.21
CA ASP A 24 -4.25 -11.60 10.20
C ASP A 24 -5.70 -12.02 9.93
N PHE A 25 -5.93 -12.91 8.95
CA PHE A 25 -7.28 -13.33 8.56
C PHE A 25 -7.93 -14.31 9.55
N ASN A 26 -7.27 -15.41 9.92
CA ASN A 26 -7.87 -16.49 10.69
C ASN A 26 -8.38 -16.05 12.08
N PRO A 27 -7.62 -15.28 12.87
CA PRO A 27 -8.12 -14.80 14.17
C PRO A 27 -9.36 -13.91 14.01
N TRP A 28 -9.39 -13.07 12.97
CA TRP A 28 -10.54 -12.22 12.68
C TRP A 28 -11.74 -13.03 12.20
N TYR A 29 -11.54 -13.99 11.29
CA TYR A 29 -12.59 -14.83 10.72
C TYR A 29 -13.25 -15.71 11.78
N MET A 30 -12.44 -16.36 12.64
CA MET A 30 -12.97 -17.15 13.75
C MET A 30 -13.80 -16.29 14.71
N LYS A 31 -13.31 -15.10 15.05
CA LYS A 31 -14.03 -14.16 15.90
C LYS A 31 -15.34 -13.69 15.27
N LEU A 32 -15.33 -13.37 13.97
CA LEU A 32 -16.53 -12.94 13.24
C LEU A 32 -17.59 -14.04 13.23
N ASN A 33 -17.19 -15.28 12.94
CA ASN A 33 -18.12 -16.40 12.91
C ASN A 33 -18.75 -16.67 14.29
N ASP A 34 -17.95 -16.57 15.36
CA ASP A 34 -18.39 -16.73 16.75
C ASP A 34 -19.34 -15.60 17.18
N GLU A 35 -18.98 -14.34 16.91
CA GLU A 35 -19.80 -13.17 17.23
C GLU A 35 -21.16 -13.17 16.51
N MET A 36 -21.22 -13.75 15.30
CA MET A 36 -22.42 -13.76 14.46
C MET A 36 -23.17 -15.11 14.50
N ASP A 37 -22.67 -16.10 15.24
CA ASP A 37 -23.17 -17.48 15.27
C ASP A 37 -23.45 -18.04 13.86
N THR A 38 -22.54 -17.76 12.92
CA THR A 38 -22.72 -18.06 11.49
C THR A 38 -21.38 -18.33 10.81
N MET A 39 -21.32 -19.39 9.98
CA MET A 39 -20.16 -19.69 9.14
C MET A 39 -20.24 -18.95 7.80
N PHE A 40 -19.47 -17.86 7.67
CA PHE A 40 -19.44 -17.07 6.44
C PHE A 40 -18.63 -17.76 5.32
N PRO A 41 -19.13 -17.82 4.08
CA PRO A 41 -18.32 -18.30 2.96
C PRO A 41 -17.19 -17.31 2.65
N PHE A 42 -15.97 -17.82 2.52
CA PHE A 42 -14.78 -17.11 2.10
C PHE A 42 -14.66 -17.14 0.57
N GLN A 43 -14.67 -15.96 -0.04
CA GLN A 43 -14.49 -15.77 -1.48
C GLN A 43 -13.08 -15.23 -1.76
N GLU A 44 -12.41 -15.83 -2.75
CA GLU A 44 -11.08 -15.45 -3.21
C GLU A 44 -10.96 -15.70 -4.72
N ASP A 45 -9.88 -15.19 -5.33
CA ASP A 45 -9.54 -15.47 -6.72
C ASP A 45 -8.86 -16.85 -6.89
N GLY A 46 -8.76 -17.28 -8.15
CA GLY A 46 -8.21 -18.57 -8.53
C GLY A 46 -6.68 -18.66 -8.62
N THR A 47 -5.92 -17.71 -8.08
CA THR A 47 -4.46 -17.70 -8.27
C THR A 47 -3.78 -18.94 -7.66
N SER A 48 -2.61 -19.30 -8.19
CA SER A 48 -1.88 -20.52 -7.78
C SER A 48 -1.38 -20.47 -6.33
N SER A 49 -1.19 -19.26 -5.78
CA SER A 49 -0.93 -19.02 -4.35
C SER A 49 -2.12 -19.42 -3.47
N HIS A 50 -3.34 -19.22 -3.94
CA HIS A 50 -4.57 -19.47 -3.17
C HIS A 50 -5.06 -20.91 -3.29
N THR A 51 -4.86 -21.51 -4.47
CA THR A 51 -5.35 -22.85 -4.84
C THR A 51 -4.31 -23.96 -4.68
N GLY A 52 -3.08 -23.60 -4.34
CA GLY A 52 -2.00 -24.56 -4.11
C GLY A 52 -2.29 -25.58 -3.01
N SER A 53 -1.61 -26.72 -3.05
CA SER A 53 -1.85 -27.84 -2.13
C SER A 53 -1.65 -27.45 -0.67
N TYR A 54 -0.64 -26.62 -0.38
CA TYR A 54 -0.35 -26.16 0.97
C TYR A 54 -1.47 -25.26 1.52
N THR A 55 -1.84 -24.24 0.76
CA THR A 55 -2.92 -23.30 1.12
C THR A 55 -4.27 -24.02 1.26
N THR A 56 -4.56 -24.95 0.35
CA THR A 56 -5.80 -25.75 0.40
C THR A 56 -5.83 -26.65 1.64
N CYS A 57 -4.72 -27.31 1.96
CA CYS A 57 -4.60 -28.13 3.18
C CYS A 57 -4.86 -27.29 4.44
N TRP A 58 -4.28 -26.08 4.49
CA TRP A 58 -4.51 -25.16 5.60
C TRP A 58 -5.98 -24.75 5.72
N LYS A 59 -6.63 -24.33 4.62
CA LYS A 59 -8.06 -23.94 4.64
C LYS A 59 -8.95 -25.08 5.14
N ASN A 60 -8.68 -26.31 4.71
CA ASN A 60 -9.41 -27.48 5.17
C ASN A 60 -9.18 -27.75 6.66
N ARG A 61 -7.95 -27.58 7.16
CA ARG A 61 -7.61 -27.77 8.57
C ARG A 61 -8.34 -26.80 9.50
N TRP A 62 -8.60 -25.60 9.02
CA TRP A 62 -9.32 -24.53 9.74
C TRP A 62 -10.81 -24.44 9.37
N GLU A 63 -11.32 -25.42 8.62
CA GLU A 63 -12.73 -25.51 8.23
C GLU A 63 -13.26 -24.23 7.56
N ILE A 64 -12.39 -23.53 6.82
CA ILE A 64 -12.77 -22.32 6.09
C ILE A 64 -13.76 -22.71 4.98
N LYS A 65 -15.02 -22.30 5.15
CA LYS A 65 -16.05 -22.53 4.15
C LYS A 65 -15.72 -21.71 2.91
N ARG A 66 -15.45 -22.36 1.78
CA ARG A 66 -15.18 -21.66 0.51
C ARG A 66 -16.48 -21.30 -0.20
N PHE A 67 -16.43 -20.23 -0.99
CA PHE A 67 -17.50 -19.87 -1.90
C PHE A 67 -17.39 -20.69 -3.19
N ASP A 68 -18.36 -21.57 -3.45
CA ASP A 68 -18.28 -22.59 -4.51
C ASP A 68 -18.60 -22.08 -5.95
N TYR A 69 -18.96 -20.80 -6.11
CA TYR A 69 -19.30 -20.24 -7.42
C TYR A 69 -18.05 -19.93 -8.27
N CYS A 70 -18.19 -19.81 -9.60
CA CYS A 70 -17.13 -19.61 -10.61
C CYS A 70 -16.31 -18.29 -10.51
N SER A 71 -15.89 -17.85 -9.31
CA SER A 71 -14.92 -16.76 -9.14
C SER A 71 -13.52 -17.11 -9.67
N LEU A 72 -13.21 -18.41 -9.78
CA LEU A 72 -11.94 -18.93 -10.30
C LEU A 72 -11.65 -18.49 -11.75
N GLN A 73 -12.67 -18.09 -12.53
CA GLN A 73 -12.52 -17.73 -13.96
C GLN A 73 -13.05 -16.33 -14.32
N SER A 74 -13.60 -15.58 -13.37
CA SER A 74 -14.17 -14.26 -13.65
C SER A 74 -13.79 -13.26 -12.55
N PRO A 75 -12.67 -12.53 -12.73
CA PRO A 75 -12.27 -11.45 -11.83
C PRO A 75 -13.38 -10.39 -11.63
N ASP A 76 -14.18 -10.17 -12.67
CA ASP A 76 -15.31 -9.22 -12.65
C ASP A 76 -16.39 -9.58 -11.61
N LEU A 77 -16.44 -10.83 -11.15
CA LEU A 77 -17.37 -11.29 -10.13
C LEU A 77 -16.84 -11.17 -8.70
N ASN A 78 -15.61 -10.70 -8.51
CA ASN A 78 -15.06 -10.45 -7.19
C ASN A 78 -15.35 -9.00 -6.75
N PRO A 79 -16.23 -8.76 -5.78
CA PRO A 79 -16.59 -7.40 -5.36
C PRO A 79 -15.40 -6.56 -4.90
N ILE A 80 -14.31 -7.20 -4.45
CA ILE A 80 -13.09 -6.49 -4.04
C ILE A 80 -12.39 -5.79 -5.21
N GLU A 81 -12.56 -6.27 -6.46
CA GLU A 81 -12.01 -5.60 -7.64
C GLU A 81 -12.65 -4.22 -7.85
N HIS A 82 -13.94 -4.07 -7.54
CA HIS A 82 -14.58 -2.75 -7.57
C HIS A 82 -14.00 -1.79 -6.52
N VAL A 83 -13.71 -2.30 -5.32
CA VAL A 83 -13.04 -1.51 -4.26
C VAL A 83 -11.64 -1.09 -4.71
N TRP A 84 -10.86 -2.02 -5.29
CA TRP A 84 -9.54 -1.70 -5.82
C TRP A 84 -9.59 -0.70 -6.96
N ASN A 85 -10.58 -0.79 -7.85
CA ASN A 85 -10.76 0.16 -8.93
C ASN A 85 -11.10 1.56 -8.41
N ALA A 86 -11.95 1.67 -7.39
CA ALA A 86 -12.24 2.96 -6.75
C ALA A 86 -11.00 3.57 -6.09
N ILE A 87 -10.21 2.76 -5.37
CA ILE A 87 -8.95 3.22 -4.75
C ILE A 87 -7.94 3.67 -5.82
N LYS A 88 -7.79 2.89 -6.90
CA LYS A 88 -6.90 3.24 -8.02
C LYS A 88 -7.34 4.53 -8.70
N ALA A 89 -8.64 4.73 -8.92
CA ALA A 89 -9.18 5.96 -9.51
C ALA A 89 -8.82 7.18 -8.65
N ASN A 90 -9.10 7.13 -7.35
CA ASN A 90 -8.73 8.20 -6.42
C ASN A 90 -7.22 8.49 -6.42
N PHE A 91 -6.38 7.45 -6.51
CA PHE A 91 -4.94 7.64 -6.60
C PHE A 91 -4.50 8.30 -7.91
N GLN A 92 -5.08 7.92 -9.05
CA GLN A 92 -4.78 8.57 -10.32
C GLN A 92 -5.26 10.02 -10.35
N GLU A 93 -6.43 10.31 -9.79
CA GLU A 93 -6.95 11.68 -9.64
C GLU A 93 -6.04 12.52 -8.76
N LEU A 94 -5.61 12.00 -7.61
CA LEU A 94 -4.66 12.67 -6.74
C LEU A 94 -3.33 12.94 -7.46
N LYS A 95 -2.81 11.95 -8.18
CA LYS A 95 -1.57 12.08 -8.96
C LYS A 95 -1.72 13.15 -10.05
N ALA A 96 -2.83 13.17 -10.77
CA ALA A 96 -3.11 14.16 -11.79
C ALA A 96 -3.20 15.58 -11.18
N CYS A 97 -3.88 15.71 -10.04
CA CYS A 97 -3.99 16.97 -9.31
C CYS A 97 -2.61 17.49 -8.87
N ILE A 98 -1.76 16.64 -8.31
CA ILE A 98 -0.38 17.01 -7.90
C ILE A 98 0.44 17.49 -9.11
N LEU A 99 0.38 16.77 -10.24
CA LEU A 99 1.10 17.15 -11.46
C LEU A 99 0.60 18.50 -12.01
N GLN A 100 -0.71 18.72 -12.01
CA GLN A 100 -1.30 19.96 -12.47
C GLN A 100 -0.90 21.14 -11.59
N GLU A 101 -0.93 20.99 -10.27
CA GLU A 101 -0.48 22.04 -9.35
C GLU A 101 1.02 22.29 -9.46
N TRP A 102 1.82 21.23 -9.70
CA TRP A 102 3.25 21.35 -9.92
C TRP A 102 3.59 22.21 -11.15
N GLU A 103 2.86 22.05 -12.25
CA GLU A 103 3.07 22.85 -13.47
C GLU A 103 2.72 24.34 -13.29
N LYS A 104 1.83 24.67 -12.34
CA LYS A 104 1.45 26.06 -12.04
C LYS A 104 2.47 26.79 -11.18
N LEU A 105 3.39 26.08 -10.53
CA LEU A 105 4.39 26.69 -9.67
C LEU A 105 5.40 27.48 -10.51
N ASP A 106 5.63 28.75 -10.17
CA ASP A 106 6.84 29.46 -10.61
C ASP A 106 8.05 28.87 -9.89
N LEU A 107 8.51 27.73 -10.40
CA LEU A 107 9.61 26.98 -9.82
C LEU A 107 10.88 27.84 -9.76
N ALA A 108 11.10 28.71 -10.74
CA ALA A 108 12.27 29.57 -10.77
C ALA A 108 12.21 30.64 -9.66
N GLY A 109 11.07 31.30 -9.45
CA GLY A 109 10.86 32.27 -8.36
C GLY A 109 10.89 31.61 -6.98
N LEU A 110 10.28 30.44 -6.85
CA LEU A 110 10.29 29.66 -5.63
C LEU A 110 11.72 29.22 -5.27
N LEU A 111 12.47 28.66 -6.21
CA LEU A 111 13.86 28.25 -5.99
C LEU A 111 14.77 29.43 -5.62
N ARG A 112 14.62 30.59 -6.28
CA ARG A 112 15.36 31.80 -5.91
C ARG A 112 15.09 32.21 -4.46
N THR A 113 13.82 32.24 -4.07
CA THR A 113 13.42 32.58 -2.69
C THR A 113 13.96 31.57 -1.67
N LEU A 114 13.86 30.28 -2.00
CA LEU A 114 14.37 29.20 -1.15
C LEU A 114 15.88 29.31 -0.95
N VAL A 115 16.65 29.47 -2.03
CA VAL A 115 18.11 29.64 -1.97
C VAL A 115 18.49 30.90 -1.22
N ALA A 116 17.82 32.03 -1.47
CA ALA A 116 18.09 33.28 -0.78
C ALA A 116 17.86 33.18 0.74
N SER A 117 16.89 32.36 1.18
CA SER A 117 16.61 32.13 2.60
C SER A 117 17.58 31.17 3.31
N MET A 118 18.52 30.55 2.60
CA MET A 118 19.42 29.54 3.18
C MET A 118 20.33 30.08 4.30
N PRO A 119 20.97 31.26 4.18
CA PRO A 119 21.79 31.80 5.25
C PRO A 119 21.01 31.97 6.56
N ASP A 120 19.80 32.53 6.49
CA ASP A 120 18.93 32.75 7.65
C ASP A 120 18.49 31.41 8.29
N ARG A 121 18.18 30.41 7.47
CA ARG A 121 17.82 29.06 7.94
C ARG A 121 18.98 28.37 8.65
N VAL A 122 20.20 28.50 8.10
CA VAL A 122 21.42 27.95 8.71
C VAL A 122 21.68 28.62 10.05
N GLN A 123 21.56 29.96 10.10
CA GLN A 123 21.74 30.73 11.33
C GLN A 123 20.70 30.32 12.39
N ALA A 124 19.42 30.22 12.01
CA ALA A 124 18.36 29.77 12.91
C ALA A 124 18.61 28.35 13.44
N GLY A 125 19.11 27.43 12.61
CA GLY A 125 19.46 26.07 13.02
C GLY A 125 20.64 26.03 14.02
N ILE A 126 21.63 26.90 13.84
CA ILE A 126 22.75 27.06 14.78
C ILE A 126 22.24 27.60 16.12
N GLU A 127 21.40 28.64 16.10
CA GLU A 127 20.82 29.26 17.30
C GLU A 127 19.93 28.28 18.07
N ALA A 128 19.14 27.48 17.34
CA ALA A 128 18.32 26.42 17.92
C ALA A 128 19.16 25.23 18.43
N ARG A 129 20.48 25.21 18.22
CA ARG A 129 21.38 24.10 18.58
C ARG A 129 20.90 22.74 18.03
N GLY A 130 20.28 22.76 16.85
CA GLY A 130 19.69 21.57 16.23
C GLY A 130 18.27 21.23 16.67
N ASP A 131 17.63 22.04 17.51
CA ASP A 131 16.20 21.93 17.86
C ASP A 131 15.30 22.57 16.77
N HIS A 132 13.99 22.45 16.91
CA HIS A 132 13.01 22.89 15.91
C HIS A 132 13.07 24.41 15.64
N THR A 133 13.21 24.78 14.35
CA THR A 133 13.08 26.15 13.86
C THR A 133 11.70 26.40 13.25
N THR A 134 11.25 27.65 13.16
CA THR A 134 10.03 28.04 12.41
C THR A 134 10.17 27.83 10.90
N TYR A 135 11.41 27.70 10.41
CA TYR A 135 11.71 27.24 9.07
C TYR A 135 11.62 25.71 8.99
N GLN A 136 10.88 25.18 8.00
CA GLN A 136 11.01 23.78 7.61
C GLN A 136 12.35 23.62 6.90
N ILE A 137 13.38 23.09 7.59
CA ILE A 137 14.70 22.85 7.01
C ILE A 137 14.59 21.71 5.99
N LEU A 138 14.38 22.08 4.72
CA LEU A 138 14.60 21.19 3.60
C LEU A 138 16.11 21.15 3.33
N PHE A 139 16.78 20.09 3.79
CA PHE A 139 18.13 19.77 3.31
C PHE A 139 18.04 19.39 1.82
N PHE A 140 18.24 20.36 0.93
CA PHE A 140 18.42 20.09 -0.48
C PHE A 140 19.84 19.54 -0.70
N TYR A 141 20.00 18.22 -0.66
CA TYR A 141 21.15 17.59 -1.32
C TYR A 141 20.95 17.73 -2.84
N PHE A 142 21.63 18.72 -3.45
CA PHE A 142 21.76 18.83 -4.90
C PHE A 142 22.72 17.76 -5.42
N HIS A 143 22.24 16.50 -5.50
CA HIS A 143 22.83 15.52 -6.40
C HIS A 143 21.72 14.67 -7.03
N LYS A 144 21.38 15.03 -8.28
CA LYS A 144 20.42 14.38 -9.20
C LYS A 144 18.97 14.36 -8.74
N THR A 145 18.15 15.12 -9.45
CA THR A 145 16.68 15.06 -9.45
C THR A 145 16.20 13.67 -9.85
N TYR A 146 16.03 12.79 -8.87
CA TYR A 146 15.14 11.63 -8.95
C TYR A 146 14.28 11.66 -7.69
N ILE A 147 12.99 11.95 -7.85
CA ILE A 147 12.02 11.54 -6.83
C ILE A 147 11.91 10.02 -6.98
N TYR A 148 12.65 9.29 -6.15
CA TYR A 148 12.55 7.85 -6.06
C TYR A 148 11.23 7.52 -5.34
N ILE A 149 10.16 7.29 -6.11
CA ILE A 149 8.94 6.67 -5.58
C ILE A 149 9.29 5.20 -5.41
N HIS A 150 9.50 4.76 -4.16
CA HIS A 150 9.83 3.38 -3.84
C HIS A 150 8.62 2.48 -4.11
N ASN A 151 8.39 2.09 -5.36
CA ASN A 151 7.59 0.92 -5.69
C ASN A 151 8.55 -0.26 -5.74
N LYS A 152 8.42 -1.20 -4.79
CA LYS A 152 9.11 -2.48 -4.85
C LYS A 152 8.55 -3.29 -6.02
N THR A 153 9.11 -3.09 -7.21
CA THR A 153 8.98 -4.04 -8.31
C THR A 153 10.35 -4.21 -8.95
N LYS A 154 11.00 -5.33 -8.62
CA LYS A 154 12.25 -5.79 -9.23
C LYS A 154 12.08 -5.92 -10.73
N PHE A 155 13.02 -5.42 -11.53
CA PHE A 155 13.30 -5.98 -12.85
C PHE A 155 14.80 -6.19 -12.99
N HIS A 156 15.17 -7.42 -13.38
CA HIS A 156 16.52 -7.82 -13.73
C HIS A 156 16.89 -7.21 -15.09
N SER A 157 18.14 -6.75 -15.20
CA SER A 157 18.77 -6.33 -16.43
C SER A 157 19.16 -7.53 -17.31
N ILE A 158 18.83 -7.45 -18.60
CA ILE A 158 19.79 -7.73 -19.67
C ILE A 158 19.76 -6.50 -20.60
#